data_AF-A0A924RM23-F1
#
_entry.id   AF-A0A924RM23-F1
#
_cell.length_a   1.000
_cell.length_b   1.000
_cell.length_c   1.000
_cell.angle_alpha   90.00
_cell.angle_beta   90.00
_cell.angle_gamma   90.00
#
_symmetry.space_group_name_H-M   'P 1'
#
loop_
_entity.id
_entity.type
_entity.pdbx_description
1 polymer ?
#
loop_
_entity_poly.entity_id
_entity_poly.type
_entity_poly.pdbx_seq_one_letter_code
_entity_poly.pdbx_strand_id
1 'polypeptide(L)'
;MRRPLAWVSVWLIVLIAWYVVAPHLVLAVEGRSLRLVIYAAALIFGALVAGTIRAVVPLSGWSRKTGWLLFSVAVVVAVAATAGSLSIISDVAKIAVGIIGGMALGTTFERPGWLAPSALAVSLADLWSVLTPHGVTHVVIKKAPAVVPRLTIDVPIPGFDWGHGLLVGIVDVLFLAVYITAAYRLALSVRAVMIAGACSLAVAIAVSVELLDARAVPVLPVMSALVIVTTARPVFRDALAMWRER
;
A
#
# COMPACT_ATOMS: atom_id res chain seq x y z
N MET A 1 10.64 -19.07 -19.46
CA MET A 1 10.02 -18.08 -18.54
C MET A 1 9.75 -16.79 -19.30
N ARG A 2 8.48 -16.43 -19.55
CA ARG A 2 8.12 -15.32 -20.45
C ARG A 2 8.09 -13.97 -19.70
N ARG A 3 9.04 -13.10 -20.05
CA ARG A 3 9.09 -11.62 -19.96
C ARG A 3 8.41 -10.96 -18.74
N PRO A 4 8.98 -11.04 -17.52
CA PRO A 4 8.51 -10.28 -16.36
C PRO A 4 8.50 -8.76 -16.60
N LEU A 5 9.44 -8.25 -17.40
CA LEU A 5 9.50 -6.83 -17.79
C LEU A 5 8.24 -6.35 -18.53
N ALA A 6 7.68 -7.17 -19.43
CA ALA A 6 6.48 -6.77 -20.17
C ALA A 6 5.28 -6.58 -19.23
N TRP A 7 5.15 -7.44 -18.21
CA TRP A 7 4.08 -7.33 -17.22
C TRP A 7 4.24 -6.11 -16.32
N VAL A 8 5.47 -5.77 -15.93
CA VAL A 8 5.73 -4.54 -15.17
C VAL A 8 5.29 -3.32 -15.96
N SER A 9 5.68 -3.24 -17.23
CA SER A 9 5.27 -2.13 -18.11
C SER A 9 3.75 -2.04 -18.22
N VAL A 10 3.04 -3.17 -18.39
CA VAL A 10 1.58 -3.18 -18.47
C VAL A 10 0.94 -2.61 -17.20
N TRP A 11 1.33 -3.10 -16.01
CA TRP A 11 0.72 -2.63 -14.76
C TRP A 11 1.03 -1.16 -14.45
N LEU A 12 2.25 -0.71 -14.75
CA LEU A 12 2.61 0.71 -14.64
C LEU A 12 1.81 1.57 -15.62
N ILE A 13 1.66 1.14 -16.88
CA ILE A 13 0.86 1.85 -17.87
C ILE A 13 -0.59 1.94 -17.42
N VAL A 14 -1.18 0.85 -16.92
CA VAL A 14 -2.56 0.86 -16.44
C VAL A 14 -2.70 1.76 -15.21
N LEU A 15 -1.74 1.75 -14.28
CA LEU A 15 -1.73 2.64 -13.12
C LEU A 15 -1.65 4.12 -13.54
N ILE A 16 -0.73 4.46 -14.44
CA ILE A 16 -0.57 5.82 -14.96
C ILE A 16 -1.82 6.23 -15.75
N ALA A 17 -2.37 5.34 -16.58
CA ALA A 17 -3.59 5.59 -17.33
C ALA A 17 -4.78 5.83 -16.40
N TRP A 18 -4.90 5.08 -15.29
CA TRP A 18 -5.89 5.36 -14.26
C TRP A 18 -5.71 6.77 -13.69
N TYR A 19 -4.47 7.16 -13.37
CA TYR A 19 -4.17 8.49 -12.86
C TYR A 19 -4.62 9.57 -13.85
N VAL A 20 -4.31 9.41 -15.13
CA VAL A 20 -4.67 10.40 -16.17
C VAL A 20 -6.17 10.41 -16.45
N VAL A 21 -6.82 9.25 -16.55
CA VAL A 21 -8.20 9.15 -17.05
C VAL A 21 -9.24 9.37 -15.96
N ALA A 22 -9.02 8.87 -14.74
CA ALA A 22 -10.05 8.88 -13.69
C ALA A 22 -10.61 10.29 -13.40
N PRO A 23 -9.80 11.36 -13.23
CA PRO A 23 -10.31 12.72 -12.99
C PRO A 23 -11.21 13.24 -14.10
N HIS A 24 -11.06 12.73 -15.33
CA HIS A 24 -11.84 13.15 -16.49
C HIS A 24 -13.09 12.29 -16.73
N LEU A 25 -13.29 11.23 -15.95
CA LEU A 25 -14.51 10.43 -16.02
C LEU A 25 -15.66 11.22 -15.39
N VAL A 26 -16.50 11.84 -16.22
CA VAL A 26 -17.70 12.52 -15.75
C VAL A 26 -18.70 11.48 -15.27
N LEU A 27 -18.77 11.31 -13.96
CA LEU A 27 -19.77 10.49 -13.30
C LEU A 27 -20.76 11.43 -12.61
N ALA A 28 -21.96 11.60 -13.20
CA ALA A 28 -23.06 12.29 -12.55
C ALA A 28 -23.59 11.42 -11.40
N VAL A 29 -23.00 11.56 -10.23
CA VAL A 29 -23.18 10.61 -9.12
C VAL A 29 -23.45 11.36 -7.82
N GLU A 30 -24.66 11.20 -7.28
CA GLU A 30 -25.08 11.79 -6.01
C GLU A 30 -25.27 10.71 -4.92
N GLY A 31 -25.11 11.12 -3.66
CA GLY A 31 -25.51 10.32 -2.49
C GLY A 31 -24.79 8.97 -2.36
N ARG A 32 -25.55 7.88 -2.20
CA ARG A 32 -25.00 6.51 -2.00
C ARG A 32 -24.14 6.04 -3.17
N SER A 33 -24.42 6.51 -4.37
CA SER A 33 -23.69 6.14 -5.57
C SER A 33 -22.26 6.70 -5.52
N LEU A 34 -22.03 7.82 -4.84
CA LEU A 34 -20.70 8.44 -4.67
C LEU A 34 -19.80 7.57 -3.80
N ARG A 35 -20.36 7.05 -2.71
CA ARG A 35 -19.64 6.16 -1.79
C ARG A 35 -19.17 4.88 -2.47
N LEU A 36 -20.02 4.31 -3.34
CA LEU A 36 -19.65 3.15 -4.15
C LEU A 36 -18.51 3.46 -5.12
N VAL A 37 -18.48 4.66 -5.72
CA VAL A 37 -17.37 5.11 -6.58
C VAL A 37 -16.07 5.21 -5.78
N ILE A 38 -16.13 5.77 -4.57
CA ILE A 38 -14.96 5.87 -3.66
C ILE A 38 -14.43 4.47 -3.29
N TYR A 39 -15.31 3.54 -2.92
CA TYR A 39 -14.90 2.17 -2.56
C TYR A 39 -14.36 1.40 -3.77
N ALA A 40 -14.95 1.60 -4.94
CA ALA A 40 -14.45 1.04 -6.18
C ALA A 40 -13.07 1.61 -6.55
N ALA A 41 -12.87 2.93 -6.42
CA ALA A 41 -11.58 3.57 -6.68
C ALA A 41 -10.49 3.04 -5.73
N ALA A 42 -10.80 2.88 -4.44
CA ALA A 42 -9.93 2.27 -3.46
C ALA A 42 -9.54 0.82 -3.83
N LEU A 43 -10.53 0.01 -4.23
CA LEU A 43 -10.31 -1.38 -4.62
C LEU A 43 -9.48 -1.49 -5.91
N ILE A 44 -9.81 -0.68 -6.92
CA ILE A 44 -9.08 -0.61 -8.19
C ILE A 44 -7.64 -0.19 -7.93
N PHE A 45 -7.43 0.89 -7.16
CA PHE A 45 -6.09 1.34 -6.78
C PHE A 45 -5.31 0.25 -6.05
N GLY A 46 -5.91 -0.37 -5.04
CA GLY A 46 -5.29 -1.48 -4.30
C GLY A 46 -4.93 -2.65 -5.21
N ALA A 47 -5.79 -3.01 -6.18
CA ALA A 47 -5.53 -4.05 -7.15
C ALA A 47 -4.39 -3.69 -8.13
N LEU A 48 -4.33 -2.43 -8.58
CA LEU A 48 -3.28 -1.92 -9.47
C LEU A 48 -1.91 -1.92 -8.76
N VAL A 49 -1.87 -1.45 -7.52
CA VAL A 49 -0.65 -1.47 -6.70
C VAL A 49 -0.21 -2.91 -6.44
N ALA A 50 -1.13 -3.79 -6.02
CA ALA A 50 -0.84 -5.20 -5.78
C ALA A 50 -0.37 -5.94 -7.04
N GLY A 51 -0.99 -5.65 -8.20
CA GLY A 51 -0.59 -6.16 -9.51
C GLY A 51 0.81 -5.69 -9.93
N THR A 52 1.11 -4.41 -9.70
CA THR A 52 2.44 -3.83 -9.94
C THR A 52 3.49 -4.49 -9.07
N ILE A 53 3.23 -4.64 -7.76
CA ILE A 53 4.14 -5.34 -6.85
C ILE A 53 4.38 -6.77 -7.33
N ARG A 54 3.32 -7.53 -7.65
CA ARG A 54 3.45 -8.91 -8.17
C ARG A 54 4.29 -8.96 -9.44
N ALA A 55 4.17 -7.98 -10.33
CA ALA A 55 4.92 -7.95 -11.57
C ALA A 55 6.42 -7.67 -11.33
N VAL A 56 6.74 -6.84 -10.33
CA VAL A 56 8.11 -6.43 -10.02
C VAL A 56 8.81 -7.40 -9.05
N VAL A 57 8.08 -8.12 -8.19
CA VAL A 57 8.65 -9.05 -7.21
C VAL A 57 9.54 -10.14 -7.84
N PRO A 58 9.19 -10.77 -8.98
CA PRO A 58 10.09 -11.71 -9.67
C PRO A 58 11.40 -11.07 -10.18
N LEU A 59 11.45 -9.75 -10.32
CA LEU A 59 12.66 -9.01 -10.67
C LEU A 59 13.57 -8.75 -9.46
N SER A 60 13.14 -9.11 -8.24
CA SER A 60 13.88 -8.90 -6.98
C SER A 60 15.16 -9.73 -6.81
N GLY A 61 15.63 -10.40 -7.87
CA GLY A 61 17.02 -10.90 -7.94
C GLY A 61 18.09 -9.79 -7.87
N TRP A 62 17.68 -8.55 -7.63
CA TRP A 62 18.53 -7.42 -7.35
C TRP A 62 19.37 -7.66 -6.09
N SER A 63 20.64 -7.25 -6.16
CA SER A 63 21.45 -7.15 -4.96
C SER A 63 20.81 -6.19 -3.96
N ARG A 64 21.03 -6.39 -2.66
CA ARG A 64 20.56 -5.47 -1.61
C ARG A 64 20.98 -4.02 -1.88
N LYS A 65 22.18 -3.82 -2.45
CA LYS A 65 22.69 -2.49 -2.85
C LYS A 65 21.85 -1.86 -3.95
N THR A 66 21.47 -2.63 -4.96
CA THR A 66 20.63 -2.18 -6.08
C THR A 66 19.23 -1.79 -5.60
N GLY A 67 18.63 -2.58 -4.69
CA GLY A 67 17.33 -2.25 -4.11
C GLY A 67 17.34 -0.91 -3.35
N TRP A 68 18.36 -0.69 -2.50
CA TRP A 68 18.52 0.58 -1.80
C TRP A 68 18.80 1.75 -2.71
N LEU A 69 19.62 1.56 -3.75
CA LEU A 69 19.87 2.61 -4.75
C LEU A 69 18.57 3.04 -5.44
N LEU A 70 17.77 2.08 -5.91
CA LEU A 70 16.50 2.35 -6.56
C LEU A 70 15.50 3.02 -5.61
N PHE A 71 15.48 2.61 -4.34
CA PHE A 71 14.69 3.27 -3.30
C PHE A 71 15.11 4.73 -3.13
N SER A 72 16.41 5.00 -2.99
CA SER A 72 16.94 6.36 -2.86
C SER A 72 16.60 7.22 -4.08
N VAL A 73 16.74 6.68 -5.30
CA VAL A 73 16.34 7.38 -6.53
C VAL A 73 14.84 7.70 -6.51
N ALA A 74 13.99 6.73 -6.18
CA ALA A 74 12.55 6.96 -6.12
C ALA A 74 12.17 8.03 -5.08
N VAL A 75 12.85 8.06 -3.93
CA VAL A 75 12.66 9.10 -2.90
C VAL A 75 13.05 10.48 -3.44
N VAL A 76 14.23 10.60 -4.08
CA VAL A 76 14.67 11.87 -4.66
C VAL A 76 13.69 12.36 -5.72
N VAL A 77 13.22 11.47 -6.59
CA VAL A 77 12.21 11.80 -7.62
C VAL A 77 10.91 12.25 -6.97
N ALA A 78 10.41 11.56 -5.95
CA ALA A 78 9.18 11.93 -5.24
C ALA A 78 9.31 13.31 -4.58
N VAL A 79 10.43 13.58 -3.92
CA VAL A 79 10.71 14.87 -3.26
C VAL A 79 10.81 15.99 -4.30
N ALA A 80 11.57 15.79 -5.38
CA ALA A 80 11.75 16.78 -6.44
C ALA A 80 10.43 17.08 -7.16
N ALA A 81 9.65 16.05 -7.49
CA ALA A 81 8.34 16.19 -8.12
C ALA A 81 7.34 16.91 -7.20
N THR A 82 7.35 16.61 -5.90
CA THR A 82 6.55 17.32 -4.91
C THR A 82 6.94 18.79 -4.82
N ALA A 83 8.25 19.10 -4.82
CA ALA A 83 8.74 20.48 -4.78
C ALA A 83 8.43 21.26 -6.07
N GLY A 84 8.39 20.58 -7.22
CA GLY A 84 8.02 21.14 -8.52
C GLY A 84 6.52 21.17 -8.81
N SER A 85 5.66 20.81 -7.84
CA SER A 85 4.19 20.74 -8.02
C SER A 85 3.73 19.80 -9.15
N LEU A 86 4.50 18.75 -9.42
CA LEU A 86 4.18 17.73 -10.43
C LEU A 86 3.38 16.60 -9.77
N SER A 87 2.09 16.83 -9.48
CA SER A 87 1.23 15.94 -8.67
C SER A 87 1.29 14.47 -9.09
N ILE A 88 1.00 14.17 -10.35
CA ILE A 88 0.98 12.80 -10.89
C ILE A 88 2.35 12.12 -10.74
N ILE A 89 3.43 12.82 -11.11
CA ILE A 89 4.79 12.27 -11.04
C ILE A 89 5.17 12.02 -9.58
N SER A 90 4.82 12.95 -8.69
CA SER A 90 5.00 12.81 -7.25
C SER A 90 4.32 11.55 -6.72
N ASP A 91 3.05 11.33 -7.06
CA ASP A 91 2.29 10.20 -6.51
C ASP A 91 2.73 8.85 -7.09
N VAL A 92 3.05 8.79 -8.37
CA VAL A 92 3.66 7.60 -8.98
C VAL A 92 5.02 7.29 -8.34
N ALA A 93 5.84 8.32 -8.08
CA ALA A 93 7.13 8.15 -7.42
C ALA A 93 6.97 7.68 -5.96
N LYS A 94 5.99 8.22 -5.22
CA LYS A 94 5.64 7.77 -3.86
C LYS A 94 5.17 6.31 -3.83
N ILE A 95 4.37 5.89 -4.81
CA ILE A 95 4.00 4.48 -4.97
C ILE A 95 5.26 3.64 -5.20
N ALA A 96 6.17 4.07 -6.08
CA ALA A 96 7.43 3.38 -6.31
C ALA A 96 8.30 3.30 -5.04
N VAL A 97 8.36 4.37 -4.23
CA VAL A 97 9.03 4.38 -2.91
C VAL A 97 8.46 3.29 -2.01
N GLY A 98 7.12 3.23 -1.88
CA GLY A 98 6.45 2.20 -1.09
C GLY A 98 6.77 0.80 -1.60
N ILE A 99 6.64 0.56 -2.91
CA ILE A 99 6.89 -0.75 -3.53
C ILE A 99 8.35 -1.19 -3.31
N ILE A 100 9.33 -0.36 -3.67
CA ILE A 100 10.75 -0.74 -3.61
C ILE A 100 11.20 -0.90 -2.15
N GLY A 101 10.79 0.02 -1.26
CA GLY A 101 11.11 -0.06 0.17
C GLY A 101 10.48 -1.30 0.82
N GLY A 102 9.22 -1.58 0.50
CA GLY A 102 8.52 -2.75 1.00
C GLY A 102 9.08 -4.06 0.44
N MET A 103 9.51 -4.09 -0.82
CA MET A 103 10.23 -5.24 -1.38
C MET A 103 11.54 -5.49 -0.64
N ALA A 104 12.35 -4.44 -0.44
CA ALA A 104 13.61 -4.57 0.29
C ALA A 104 13.40 -5.13 1.70
N LEU A 105 12.39 -4.65 2.43
CA LEU A 105 12.02 -5.15 3.74
C LEU A 105 11.41 -6.56 3.70
N GLY A 106 10.55 -6.87 2.72
CA GLY A 106 9.98 -8.20 2.56
C GLY A 106 11.03 -9.29 2.28
N THR A 107 12.19 -8.91 1.75
CA THR A 107 13.32 -9.85 1.57
C THR A 107 14.03 -10.26 2.86
N THR A 108 13.72 -9.63 4.01
CA THR A 108 14.33 -10.00 5.29
C THR A 108 13.58 -11.12 6.01
N PHE A 109 12.35 -11.45 5.59
CA PHE A 109 11.59 -12.54 6.19
C PHE A 109 12.19 -13.90 5.81
N GLU A 110 12.65 -14.66 6.80
CA GLU A 110 13.27 -15.97 6.56
C GLU A 110 12.28 -17.12 6.71
N ARG A 111 11.22 -16.94 7.51
CA ARG A 111 10.24 -17.98 7.82
C ARG A 111 8.81 -17.43 7.89
N PRO A 112 7.77 -18.23 7.53
CA PRO A 112 6.36 -17.82 7.63
C PRO A 112 5.93 -17.37 9.03
N GLY A 113 6.43 -18.01 10.08
CA GLY A 113 6.08 -17.70 11.48
C GLY A 113 6.40 -16.27 11.89
N TRP A 114 7.32 -15.58 11.20
CA TRP A 114 7.67 -14.18 11.48
C TRP A 114 6.60 -13.19 11.01
N LEU A 115 5.70 -13.59 10.10
CA LEU A 115 4.63 -12.72 9.61
C LEU A 115 3.65 -12.34 10.71
N ALA A 116 3.31 -13.25 11.63
CA ALA A 116 2.38 -12.99 12.72
C ALA A 116 2.88 -11.90 13.70
N PRO A 117 4.08 -12.01 14.31
CA PRO A 117 4.59 -10.97 15.19
C PRO A 117 4.85 -9.65 14.45
N SER A 118 5.30 -9.67 13.18
CA SER A 118 5.43 -8.43 12.41
C SER A 118 4.07 -7.77 12.16
N ALA A 119 3.06 -8.55 11.78
CA ALA A 119 1.70 -8.08 11.55
C ALA A 119 1.12 -7.42 12.81
N LEU A 120 1.34 -8.04 13.97
CA LEU A 120 0.94 -7.48 15.25
C LEU A 120 1.68 -6.17 15.56
N ALA A 121 3.01 -6.16 15.45
CA ALA A 121 3.83 -4.98 15.77
C ALA A 121 3.45 -3.78 14.89
N VAL A 122 3.26 -4.02 13.59
CA VAL A 122 2.87 -2.99 12.62
C VAL A 122 1.46 -2.47 12.88
N SER A 123 0.51 -3.36 13.19
CA SER A 123 -0.86 -2.98 13.55
C SER A 123 -0.88 -2.11 14.81
N LEU A 124 -0.10 -2.46 15.83
CA LEU A 124 -0.01 -1.68 17.07
C LEU A 124 0.65 -0.33 16.84
N ALA A 125 1.73 -0.28 16.04
CA ALA A 125 2.39 0.96 15.70
C ALA A 125 1.46 1.92 14.93
N ASP A 126 0.66 1.39 14.01
CA ASP A 126 -0.32 2.17 13.24
C ASP A 126 -1.46 2.70 14.12
N LEU A 127 -2.05 1.82 14.94
CA LEU A 127 -3.08 2.21 15.92
C LEU A 127 -2.56 3.31 16.84
N TRP A 128 -1.35 3.14 17.37
CA TRP A 128 -0.75 4.14 18.24
C TRP A 128 -0.50 5.46 17.49
N SER A 129 0.02 5.39 16.26
CA SER A 129 0.33 6.56 15.43
C SER A 129 -0.91 7.41 15.10
N VAL A 130 -2.05 6.76 14.84
CA VAL A 130 -3.29 7.43 14.43
C VAL A 130 -4.16 7.82 15.63
N LEU A 131 -4.30 6.95 16.64
CA LEU A 131 -5.29 7.13 17.72
C LEU A 131 -4.75 7.86 18.95
N THR A 132 -3.43 7.95 19.12
CA THR A 132 -2.82 8.55 20.32
C THR A 132 -2.47 10.01 20.07
N PRO A 133 -2.69 10.94 21.04
CA PRO A 133 -2.30 12.35 20.89
C PRO A 133 -0.82 12.61 20.58
N HIS A 134 0.04 11.68 20.98
CA HIS A 134 1.49 11.70 20.74
C HIS A 134 1.92 10.86 19.52
N GLY A 135 0.97 10.20 18.84
CA GLY A 135 1.23 9.42 17.64
C GLY A 135 1.67 10.29 16.47
N VAL A 136 2.56 9.76 15.62
CA VAL A 136 3.19 10.53 14.54
C VAL A 136 2.15 11.06 13.56
N THR A 137 1.23 10.20 13.11
CA THR A 137 0.18 10.58 12.15
C THR A 137 -0.76 11.63 12.76
N HIS A 138 -1.18 11.44 14.02
CA HIS A 138 -2.04 12.40 14.73
C HIS A 138 -1.38 13.78 14.88
N VAL A 139 -0.10 13.81 15.24
CA VAL A 139 0.67 15.05 15.39
C VAL A 139 0.84 15.76 14.05
N VAL A 140 1.17 15.03 12.98
CA VAL A 140 1.32 15.61 11.64
C VAL A 140 0.01 16.21 11.15
N ILE A 141 -1.11 15.50 11.28
CA ILE A 141 -2.43 15.99 10.86
C ILE A 141 -2.80 17.28 11.62
N LYS A 142 -2.57 17.32 12.93
CA LYS A 142 -2.97 18.47 13.76
C LYS A 142 -2.02 19.67 13.69
N LYS A 143 -0.71 19.42 13.67
CA LYS A 143 0.31 20.49 13.82
C LYS A 143 0.99 20.87 12.51
N ALA A 144 0.97 20.00 11.51
CA ALA A 144 1.65 20.22 10.24
C ALA A 144 0.81 19.71 9.04
N PRO A 145 -0.44 20.18 8.87
CA PRO A 145 -1.34 19.66 7.82
C PRO A 145 -0.75 19.83 6.41
N ALA A 146 0.08 20.85 6.18
CA ALA A 146 0.80 21.06 4.92
C ALA A 146 1.79 19.94 4.55
N VAL A 147 2.16 19.07 5.50
CA VAL A 147 3.05 17.92 5.28
C VAL A 147 2.28 16.68 4.85
N VAL A 148 0.97 16.59 5.13
CA VAL A 148 0.14 15.42 4.80
C VAL A 148 0.26 15.04 3.31
N PRO A 149 0.09 15.98 2.34
CA PRO A 149 0.21 15.64 0.92
C PRO A 149 1.60 15.14 0.50
N ARG A 150 2.64 15.38 1.32
CA ARG A 150 4.01 14.89 1.06
C ARG A 150 4.19 13.44 1.49
N LEU A 151 3.37 12.97 2.43
CA LEU A 151 3.42 11.63 3.02
C LEU A 151 2.29 10.71 2.53
N THR A 152 1.33 11.28 1.80
CA THR A 152 0.21 10.56 1.19
C THR A 152 0.29 10.61 -0.32
N ILE A 153 -0.40 9.66 -0.93
CA ILE A 153 -0.64 9.52 -2.36
C ILE A 153 -2.07 10.01 -2.60
N ASP A 154 -2.26 10.95 -3.52
CA ASP A 154 -3.59 11.40 -3.92
C ASP A 154 -4.15 10.46 -4.99
N VAL A 155 -4.99 9.53 -4.55
CA VAL A 155 -5.58 8.52 -5.44
C VAL A 155 -6.78 9.14 -6.15
N PRO A 156 -6.74 9.22 -7.49
CA PRO A 156 -7.80 9.88 -8.24
C PRO A 156 -9.08 9.06 -8.17
N ILE A 157 -10.17 9.77 -7.88
CA ILE A 157 -11.52 9.24 -7.83
C ILE A 157 -12.23 9.69 -9.11
N PRO A 158 -12.86 8.78 -9.86
CA PRO A 158 -13.65 9.13 -11.02
C PRO A 158 -14.67 10.25 -10.73
N GLY A 159 -14.59 11.35 -11.48
CA GLY A 159 -15.49 12.51 -11.35
C GLY A 159 -15.07 13.57 -10.34
N PHE A 160 -13.88 13.45 -9.74
CA PHE A 160 -13.32 14.46 -8.83
C PHE A 160 -12.06 15.10 -9.40
N ASP A 161 -11.89 16.39 -9.12
CA ASP A 161 -10.68 17.13 -9.42
C ASP A 161 -9.48 16.62 -8.60
N TRP A 162 -8.28 16.81 -9.15
CA TRP A 162 -7.03 16.55 -8.44
C TRP A 162 -6.93 17.35 -7.14
N GLY A 163 -6.38 16.74 -6.09
CA GLY A 163 -6.31 17.32 -4.75
C GLY A 163 -7.54 17.05 -3.88
N HIS A 164 -8.61 16.49 -4.46
CA HIS A 164 -9.82 16.07 -3.76
C HIS A 164 -10.01 14.54 -3.75
N GLY A 165 -8.96 13.81 -4.09
CA GLY A 165 -8.98 12.35 -4.15
C GLY A 165 -8.83 11.68 -2.78
N LEU A 166 -8.69 10.36 -2.83
CA LEU A 166 -8.48 9.50 -1.67
C LEU A 166 -7.01 9.59 -1.24
N LEU A 167 -6.76 10.05 -0.02
CA LEU A 167 -5.40 10.09 0.51
C LEU A 167 -5.01 8.73 1.09
N VAL A 168 -4.03 8.07 0.47
CA VAL A 168 -3.46 6.80 0.96
C VAL A 168 -2.05 7.02 1.46
N GLY A 169 -1.66 6.43 2.59
CA GLY A 169 -0.32 6.57 3.13
C GLY A 169 0.71 5.83 2.27
N ILE A 170 1.90 6.41 2.08
CA ILE A 170 3.03 5.70 1.45
C ILE A 170 3.36 4.40 2.21
N VAL A 171 3.17 4.44 3.54
CA VAL A 171 3.40 3.31 4.44
C VAL A 171 2.43 2.15 4.17
N ASP A 172 1.20 2.42 3.74
CA ASP A 172 0.22 1.37 3.39
C ASP A 172 0.69 0.58 2.16
N VAL A 173 1.16 1.29 1.13
CA VAL A 173 1.77 0.68 -0.06
C VAL A 173 3.03 -0.10 0.30
N LEU A 174 3.85 0.45 1.20
CA LEU A 174 5.06 -0.21 1.70
C LEU A 174 4.75 -1.55 2.36
N PHE A 175 3.79 -1.60 3.31
CA PHE A 175 3.47 -2.85 4.00
C PHE A 175 2.75 -3.85 3.10
N LEU A 176 1.93 -3.39 2.16
CA LEU A 176 1.38 -4.25 1.12
C LEU A 176 2.50 -4.92 0.31
N ALA A 177 3.53 -4.16 -0.05
CA ALA A 177 4.70 -4.69 -0.75
C ALA A 177 5.55 -5.65 0.10
N VAL A 178 5.70 -5.37 1.41
CA VAL A 178 6.31 -6.33 2.35
C VAL A 178 5.58 -7.66 2.33
N TYR A 179 4.26 -7.66 2.51
CA TYR A 179 3.48 -8.88 2.59
C TYR A 179 3.48 -9.68 1.28
N ILE A 180 3.32 -9.02 0.13
CA ILE A 180 3.36 -9.70 -1.18
C ILE A 180 4.76 -10.28 -1.45
N THR A 181 5.82 -9.55 -1.10
CA THR A 181 7.21 -10.02 -1.28
C THR A 181 7.53 -11.20 -0.37
N ALA A 182 7.14 -11.12 0.90
CA ALA A 182 7.29 -12.22 1.85
C ALA A 182 6.49 -13.44 1.39
N ALA A 183 5.25 -13.25 0.93
CA ALA A 183 4.43 -14.33 0.40
C ALA A 183 5.07 -15.02 -0.80
N TYR A 184 5.68 -14.25 -1.72
CA TYR A 184 6.39 -14.82 -2.86
C TYR A 184 7.62 -15.63 -2.41
N ARG A 185 8.45 -15.08 -1.52
CA ARG A 185 9.70 -15.72 -1.07
C ARG A 185 9.46 -16.96 -0.22
N LEU A 186 8.42 -16.94 0.60
CA LEU A 186 8.08 -18.01 1.53
C LEU A 186 7.08 -19.02 0.94
N ALA A 187 6.88 -18.99 -0.39
CA ALA A 187 5.97 -19.87 -1.12
C ALA A 187 4.53 -19.88 -0.56
N LEU A 188 4.05 -18.73 -0.07
CA LEU A 188 2.66 -18.52 0.36
C LEU A 188 1.80 -18.11 -0.84
N SER A 189 0.48 -18.07 -0.64
CA SER A 189 -0.46 -17.65 -1.68
C SER A 189 -0.39 -16.14 -1.95
N VAL A 190 0.47 -15.74 -2.89
CA VAL A 190 0.60 -14.34 -3.35
C VAL A 190 -0.76 -13.77 -3.78
N ARG A 191 -1.59 -14.58 -4.46
CA ARG A 191 -2.92 -14.15 -4.91
C ARG A 191 -3.83 -13.80 -3.72
N ALA A 192 -3.81 -14.61 -2.66
CA ALA A 192 -4.65 -14.35 -1.49
C ALA A 192 -4.20 -13.08 -0.75
N VAL A 193 -2.89 -12.87 -0.61
CA VAL A 193 -2.31 -11.65 0.00
C VAL A 193 -2.64 -10.40 -0.81
N MET A 194 -2.57 -10.46 -2.14
CA MET A 194 -2.97 -9.33 -3.00
C MET A 194 -4.44 -8.97 -2.81
N ILE A 195 -5.33 -9.97 -2.80
CA ILE A 195 -6.77 -9.75 -2.59
C ILE A 195 -7.01 -9.17 -1.20
N ALA A 196 -6.38 -9.74 -0.17
CA ALA A 196 -6.47 -9.24 1.21
C ALA A 196 -6.04 -7.77 1.31
N GLY A 197 -4.91 -7.41 0.70
CA GLY A 197 -4.40 -6.03 0.68
C GLY A 197 -5.30 -5.05 -0.05
N ALA A 198 -5.82 -5.41 -1.23
CA ALA A 198 -6.75 -4.57 -1.98
C ALA A 198 -8.07 -4.38 -1.21
N CYS A 199 -8.60 -5.46 -0.62
CA CYS A 199 -9.79 -5.39 0.21
C CYS A 199 -9.56 -4.56 1.48
N SER A 200 -8.39 -4.64 2.12
CA SER A 200 -8.12 -3.84 3.34
C SER A 200 -8.14 -2.34 3.08
N LEU A 201 -7.64 -1.88 1.94
CA LEU A 201 -7.68 -0.46 1.57
C LEU A 201 -9.13 0.00 1.39
N ALA A 202 -9.95 -0.77 0.66
CA ALA A 202 -11.37 -0.47 0.48
C ALA A 202 -12.14 -0.47 1.81
N VAL A 203 -11.87 -1.44 2.69
CA VAL A 203 -12.49 -1.53 4.03
C VAL A 203 -12.07 -0.35 4.90
N ALA A 204 -10.79 0.01 4.94
CA ALA A 204 -10.33 1.13 5.77
C ALA A 204 -10.92 2.47 5.30
N ILE A 205 -11.07 2.65 4.00
CA ILE A 205 -11.73 3.83 3.41
C ILE A 205 -13.23 3.83 3.74
N ALA A 206 -13.90 2.68 3.64
CA ALA A 206 -15.30 2.57 4.07
C ALA A 206 -15.49 2.91 5.55
N VAL A 207 -14.60 2.43 6.42
CA VAL A 207 -14.60 2.78 7.85
C VAL A 207 -14.37 4.28 8.06
N SER A 208 -13.44 4.90 7.32
CA SER A 208 -13.16 6.33 7.38
C SER A 208 -14.40 7.16 7.04
N VAL A 209 -15.06 6.81 5.93
CA VAL A 209 -16.22 7.54 5.40
C VAL A 209 -17.46 7.32 6.26
N GLU A 210 -17.74 6.09 6.67
CA GLU A 210 -19.02 5.73 7.32
C GLU A 210 -19.02 5.93 8.83
N LEU A 211 -17.89 5.65 9.50
CA LEU A 211 -17.84 5.58 10.96
C LEU A 211 -17.09 6.75 11.59
N LEU A 212 -16.24 7.42 10.82
CA LEU A 212 -15.28 8.38 11.36
C LEU A 212 -15.34 9.75 10.69
N ASP A 213 -16.38 10.03 9.90
CA ASP A 213 -16.63 11.33 9.26
C ASP A 213 -15.39 11.86 8.51
N ALA A 214 -14.82 11.01 7.66
CA ALA A 214 -13.63 11.26 6.85
C ALA A 214 -12.34 11.57 7.65
N ARG A 215 -12.25 11.12 8.90
CA ARG A 215 -10.98 11.18 9.68
C ARG A 215 -10.00 10.09 9.24
N ALA A 216 -8.73 10.31 9.53
CA ALA A 216 -7.68 9.32 9.33
C ALA A 216 -7.97 8.01 10.07
N VAL A 217 -7.70 6.88 9.40
CA VAL A 217 -7.99 5.53 9.90
C VAL A 217 -6.71 4.70 9.88
N PRO A 218 -6.46 3.91 10.92
CA PRO A 218 -5.37 2.95 10.90
C PRO A 218 -5.72 1.80 9.93
N VAL A 219 -5.07 1.77 8.77
CA VAL A 219 -5.30 0.77 7.71
C VAL A 219 -4.59 -0.54 8.03
N LEU A 220 -3.40 -0.47 8.65
CA LEU A 220 -2.52 -1.62 8.81
C LEU A 220 -3.10 -2.73 9.70
N PRO A 221 -3.93 -2.47 10.73
CA PRO A 221 -4.63 -3.52 11.47
C PRO A 221 -5.52 -4.37 10.58
N VAL A 222 -6.30 -3.75 9.68
CA VAL A 222 -7.20 -4.46 8.78
C VAL A 222 -6.39 -5.26 7.76
N MET A 223 -5.37 -4.64 7.16
CA MET A 223 -4.50 -5.31 6.19
C MET A 223 -3.78 -6.50 6.83
N SER A 224 -3.16 -6.30 7.99
CA SER A 224 -2.43 -7.33 8.72
C SER A 224 -3.35 -8.50 9.11
N ALA A 225 -4.54 -8.22 9.63
CA ALA A 225 -5.51 -9.25 9.97
C ALA A 225 -5.92 -10.09 8.75
N LEU A 226 -6.31 -9.45 7.64
CA LEU A 226 -6.72 -10.15 6.43
C LEU A 226 -5.56 -10.98 5.84
N VAL A 227 -4.36 -10.42 5.79
CA VAL A 227 -3.17 -11.15 5.33
C VAL A 227 -2.94 -12.39 6.20
N ILE A 228 -2.90 -12.24 7.52
CA ILE A 228 -2.68 -13.38 8.44
C ILE A 228 -3.78 -14.42 8.31
N VAL A 229 -5.05 -14.04 8.19
CA VAL A 229 -6.16 -14.98 7.97
C VAL A 229 -5.94 -15.76 6.67
N THR A 230 -5.58 -15.09 5.58
CA THR A 230 -5.33 -15.76 4.29
C THR A 230 -4.10 -16.66 4.29
N THR A 231 -3.14 -16.43 5.20
CA THR A 231 -1.91 -17.23 5.33
C THR A 231 -1.84 -18.04 6.64
N ALA A 232 -2.95 -18.21 7.35
CA ALA A 232 -2.96 -18.71 8.72
C ALA A 232 -2.32 -20.09 8.84
N ARG A 233 -2.73 -21.05 8.01
CA ARG A 233 -2.24 -22.44 8.05
C ARG A 233 -0.70 -22.55 8.02
N PRO A 234 0.01 -22.03 7.00
CA PRO A 234 1.47 -22.12 6.97
C PRO A 234 2.14 -21.29 8.07
N VAL A 235 1.61 -20.12 8.44
CA VAL A 235 2.16 -19.27 9.50
C VAL A 235 2.09 -19.95 10.87
N PHE A 236 0.94 -20.50 11.25
CA PHE A 236 0.77 -21.17 12.54
C PHE A 236 1.53 -22.50 12.62
N ARG A 237 1.60 -23.25 11.50
CA ARG A 237 2.38 -24.49 11.46
C ARG A 237 3.86 -24.23 11.73
N ASP A 238 4.42 -23.19 11.11
CA ASP A 238 5.82 -22.81 11.28
C ASP A 238 6.09 -22.25 12.69
N ALA A 239 5.20 -21.40 13.21
CA ALA A 239 5.31 -20.87 14.57
C ALA A 239 5.29 -21.97 15.65
N LEU A 240 4.45 -23.00 15.48
CA LEU A 240 4.41 -24.16 16.37
C LEU A 240 5.70 -24.99 16.31
N ALA A 241 6.30 -25.13 15.13
CA ALA A 241 7.58 -25.83 14.97
C ALA A 241 8.69 -25.08 15.72
N MET A 242 8.76 -23.75 15.59
CA MET A 242 9.73 -22.91 16.30
C MET A 242 9.62 -23.03 17.83
N TRP A 243 8.40 -23.21 18.35
CA TRP A 243 8.19 -23.37 19.79
C TRP A 243 8.67 -24.74 20.31
N ARG A 244 8.58 -25.78 19.48
CA ARG A 244 9.05 -27.14 19.82
C ARG A 244 10.56 -27.31 19.75
N GLU A 245 11.25 -26.42 19.04
CA GLU A 245 12.72 -26.42 18.91
C GLU A 245 13.44 -25.69 20.06
N ARG A 246 12.70 -25.19 21.06
CA ARG A 246 13.22 -24.52 22.26
C ARG A 246 13.04 -25.38 23.50
#